data_AF-A0A8H3QIV9-F1
#
_entry.id   AF-A0A8H3QIV9-F1
#
_cell.length_a   1.000
_cell.length_b   1.000
_cell.length_c   1.000
_cell.angle_alpha   90.00
_cell.angle_beta   90.00
_cell.angle_gamma   90.00
#
_symmetry.space_group_name_H-M   'P 1'
#
loop_
_entity.id
_entity.type
_entity.pdbx_description
1 polymer ?
#
loop_
_entity_poly.entity_id
_entity_poly.type
_entity_poly.pdbx_seq_one_letter_code
_entity_poly.pdbx_strand_id
1 'polypeptide(L)'
;MPRPRYIPCASFTSITTPNEVHQADVLYMPYDKVGRITYLFCLNVVDVASRYKASIPIGAYSVKDRERILTSKTIARALEKIYDDPEIPLVWPKLLITDRGSEFKGECEVLMMEHNVKIQKAKSKRTMGIVERYNRTLVEKLFPSQDASDLLSLHLNDRSRVWVKNLPLIVEDINNSITRQIGISPVEAIEKKEVIAKPSYSRDGPLGFDEEKLSSDVLVRYLLYPGDLEGGRRRAGDLNWSSHIYHILESMVQKNQPVLYWLEDDDDNGLQRSFVREELMVIPFDTELPPQWILTK
;
A
#
# COMPACT_ATOMS: atom_id res chain seq x y z
N MET A 1 -18.12 -18.37 -14.59
CA MET A 1 -17.09 -17.56 -15.27
C MET A 1 -15.79 -17.62 -14.48
N PRO A 2 -14.68 -18.11 -15.05
CA PRO A 2 -13.39 -18.22 -14.36
C PRO A 2 -12.80 -16.83 -14.06
N ARG A 3 -11.87 -16.77 -13.10
CA ARG A 3 -11.09 -15.55 -12.84
C ARG A 3 -9.99 -15.38 -13.89
N PRO A 4 -9.59 -14.13 -14.19
CA PRO A 4 -8.39 -13.88 -14.98
C PRO A 4 -7.17 -14.54 -14.34
N ARG A 5 -6.31 -15.16 -15.15
CA ARG A 5 -5.02 -15.69 -14.68
C ARG A 5 -4.03 -14.57 -14.35
N TYR A 6 -4.21 -13.41 -14.98
CA TYR A 6 -3.35 -12.25 -14.87
C TYR A 6 -4.20 -10.99 -14.72
N ILE A 7 -3.79 -10.08 -13.84
CA ILE A 7 -4.40 -8.76 -13.66
C ILE A 7 -3.25 -7.75 -13.58
N PRO A 8 -3.09 -6.85 -14.58
CA PRO A 8 -2.14 -5.77 -14.50
C PRO A 8 -2.52 -4.82 -13.35
N CYS A 9 -1.53 -4.33 -12.61
CA CYS A 9 -1.73 -3.29 -11.61
C CYS A 9 -1.18 -1.95 -12.13
N ALA A 10 -1.85 -0.84 -11.84
CA ALA A 10 -1.18 0.46 -11.93
C ALA A 10 0.10 0.42 -11.09
N SER A 11 1.19 0.91 -11.66
CA SER A 11 2.51 0.87 -11.04
C SER A 11 3.04 2.28 -10.87
N PHE A 12 3.77 2.53 -9.80
CA PHE A 12 4.40 3.83 -9.56
C PHE A 12 5.67 4.04 -10.39
N THR A 13 5.77 3.43 -11.57
CA THR A 13 6.93 3.54 -12.46
C THR A 13 7.00 4.89 -13.19
N SER A 14 5.90 5.63 -13.25
CA SER A 14 5.86 7.00 -13.78
C SER A 14 6.47 8.03 -12.83
N ILE A 15 6.61 7.70 -11.55
CA ILE A 15 7.27 8.56 -10.57
C ILE A 15 8.74 8.20 -10.57
N THR A 16 9.53 9.04 -11.22
CA THR A 16 10.96 8.79 -11.45
C THR A 16 11.85 9.73 -10.65
N THR A 17 11.34 10.87 -10.18
CA THR A 17 12.09 11.81 -9.35
C THR A 17 12.07 11.38 -7.87
N PRO A 18 13.23 11.19 -7.22
CA PRO A 18 13.28 10.98 -5.78
C PRO A 18 12.68 12.17 -5.00
N ASN A 19 12.12 11.89 -3.83
CA ASN A 19 11.43 12.85 -2.96
C ASN A 19 10.19 13.52 -3.58
N GLU A 20 9.70 13.03 -4.72
CA GLU A 20 8.47 13.56 -5.31
C GLU A 20 7.22 13.02 -4.61
N VAL A 21 7.21 11.72 -4.34
CA VAL A 21 6.09 11.04 -3.69
C VAL A 21 6.61 10.07 -2.64
N HIS A 22 6.10 10.18 -1.42
CA HIS A 22 6.35 9.23 -0.34
C HIS A 22 5.09 8.43 0.00
N GLN A 23 5.29 7.19 0.46
CA GLN A 23 4.24 6.41 1.12
C GLN A 23 4.57 6.26 2.59
N ALA A 24 3.59 6.44 3.46
CA ALA A 24 3.74 6.22 4.89
C ALA A 24 2.67 5.29 5.44
N ASP A 25 3.09 4.41 6.34
CA ASP A 25 2.21 3.47 7.03
C ASP A 25 2.72 3.21 8.45
N VAL A 26 1.78 2.88 9.35
CA VAL A 26 2.11 2.54 10.73
C VAL A 26 2.06 1.02 10.89
N LEU A 27 3.21 0.45 11.23
CA LEU A 27 3.35 -0.97 11.51
C LEU A 27 3.22 -1.24 13.01
N TYR A 28 2.32 -2.17 13.38
CA TYR A 28 2.21 -2.68 14.74
C TYR A 28 3.35 -3.66 15.03
N MET A 29 4.04 -3.44 16.14
CA MET A 29 5.21 -4.21 16.57
C MET A 29 4.97 -4.85 17.95
N PRO A 30 5.64 -5.97 18.26
CA PRO A 30 5.67 -6.50 19.63
C PRO A 30 6.19 -5.46 20.62
N TYR A 31 5.73 -5.52 21.87
CA TYR A 31 6.19 -4.57 22.89
C TYR A 31 7.69 -4.72 23.14
N ASP A 32 8.43 -3.63 22.95
CA ASP A 32 9.86 -3.52 23.31
C ASP A 32 10.05 -2.40 24.32
N LYS A 33 10.65 -2.72 25.47
CA LYS A 33 10.87 -1.75 26.54
C LYS A 33 12.34 -1.34 26.57
N VAL A 34 12.60 -0.11 26.15
CA VAL A 34 13.94 0.49 26.20
C VAL A 34 13.94 1.59 27.25
N GLY A 35 14.63 1.34 28.36
CA GLY A 35 14.63 2.23 29.53
C GLY A 35 13.22 2.40 30.11
N ARG A 36 12.70 3.63 30.09
CA ARG A 36 11.37 3.98 30.61
C ARG A 36 10.26 3.96 29.56
N ILE A 37 10.60 3.80 28.28
CA ILE A 37 9.66 3.88 27.17
C ILE A 37 9.35 2.47 26.68
N THR A 38 8.07 2.19 26.45
CA THR A 38 7.63 0.97 25.76
C THR A 38 7.21 1.34 24.34
N TYR A 39 7.83 0.70 23.36
CA TYR A 39 7.59 0.89 21.93
C TYR A 39 6.65 -0.20 21.40
N LEU A 40 5.77 0.21 20.50
CA LEU A 40 4.66 -0.63 20.01
C LEU A 40 4.37 -0.46 18.54
N PHE A 41 4.79 0.66 17.97
CA PHE A 41 4.52 0.99 16.60
C PHE A 41 5.81 1.42 15.94
N CYS A 42 5.90 1.24 14.64
CA CYS A 42 6.96 1.77 13.81
C CYS A 42 6.29 2.55 12.68
N LEU A 43 6.57 3.85 12.59
CA LEU A 43 6.17 4.63 11.43
C LEU A 43 7.22 4.39 10.34
N ASN A 44 6.75 3.92 9.19
CA ASN A 44 7.58 3.62 8.04
C ASN A 44 7.25 4.59 6.91
N VAL A 45 8.26 5.24 6.36
CA VAL A 45 8.17 6.14 5.21
C VAL A 45 9.06 5.58 4.11
N VAL A 46 8.52 5.52 2.88
CA VAL A 46 9.24 5.01 1.71
C VAL A 46 9.13 6.00 0.57
N ASP A 47 10.27 6.43 0.02
CA ASP A 47 10.31 7.18 -1.23
C ASP A 47 9.95 6.26 -2.41
N VAL A 48 9.04 6.74 -3.25
CA VAL A 48 8.45 5.92 -4.30
C VAL A 48 9.43 5.67 -5.45
N ALA A 49 10.24 6.65 -5.84
CA ALA A 49 11.16 6.51 -6.96
C ALA A 49 12.41 5.70 -6.58
N SER A 50 13.16 6.18 -5.57
CA SER A 50 14.42 5.61 -5.11
C SER A 50 14.26 4.34 -4.28
N ARG A 51 13.06 4.09 -3.73
CA ARG A 51 12.80 3.02 -2.76
C ARG A 51 13.55 3.22 -1.45
N TYR A 52 14.06 4.41 -1.15
CA TYR A 52 14.68 4.70 0.15
C TYR A 52 13.66 4.58 1.26
N LYS A 53 14.03 3.99 2.40
CA LYS A 53 13.13 3.81 3.55
C LYS A 53 13.67 4.49 4.79
N ALA A 54 12.80 5.13 5.53
CA ALA A 54 13.04 5.60 6.88
C ALA A 54 12.02 4.96 7.82
N SER A 55 12.47 4.61 9.02
CA SER A 55 11.65 3.95 10.04
C SER A 55 11.92 4.55 11.39
N ILE A 56 10.87 4.95 12.10
CA ILE A 56 11.00 5.51 13.44
C ILE A 56 10.09 4.77 14.43
N PRO A 57 10.63 4.32 15.58
CA PRO A 57 9.85 3.62 16.57
C PRO A 57 9.03 4.62 17.39
N ILE A 58 7.75 4.31 17.60
CA ILE A 58 6.81 5.10 18.38
C ILE A 58 6.46 4.32 19.65
N GLY A 59 6.63 5.00 20.78
CA GLY A 59 6.42 4.45 22.10
C GLY A 59 5.92 5.47 23.10
N ALA A 60 5.56 4.99 24.29
CA ALA A 60 5.09 5.81 25.40
C ALA A 60 5.63 5.32 26.75
N TYR A 61 5.59 6.20 27.74
CA TYR A 61 5.93 5.87 29.13
C TYR A 61 4.88 4.97 29.80
N SER A 62 3.63 5.03 29.33
CA SER A 62 2.51 4.25 29.84
C SER A 62 1.72 3.67 28.68
N VAL A 63 1.39 2.38 28.77
CA VAL A 63 0.67 1.61 27.74
C VAL A 63 -0.76 1.29 28.15
N LYS A 64 -1.30 1.99 29.15
CA LYS A 64 -2.66 1.73 29.64
C LYS A 64 -3.71 1.96 28.53
N ASP A 65 -3.50 2.97 27.68
CA ASP A 65 -4.40 3.30 26.57
C ASP A 65 -3.61 3.41 25.26
N ARG A 66 -3.63 2.35 24.43
CA ARG A 66 -2.89 2.33 23.15
C ARG A 66 -3.34 3.41 22.16
N GLU A 67 -4.64 3.69 22.11
CA GLU A 67 -5.23 4.72 21.24
C GLU A 67 -4.73 6.13 21.57
N ARG A 68 -4.32 6.36 22.83
CA ARG A 68 -3.71 7.64 23.23
C ARG A 68 -2.24 7.76 22.84
N ILE A 69 -1.61 6.66 22.44
CA ILE A 69 -0.21 6.65 21.98
C ILE A 69 -0.20 6.97 20.49
N LEU A 70 -0.98 6.23 19.70
CA LEU A 70 -1.06 6.40 18.26
C LEU A 70 -2.08 7.48 17.91
N THR A 71 -1.67 8.74 18.08
CA THR A 71 -2.47 9.92 17.74
C THR A 71 -1.87 10.66 16.56
N SER A 72 -2.67 11.50 15.92
CA SER A 72 -2.21 12.39 14.86
C SER A 72 -1.02 13.27 15.26
N LYS A 73 -1.04 13.78 16.49
CA LYS A 73 0.07 14.55 17.05
C LYS A 73 1.35 13.72 17.18
N THR A 74 1.23 12.44 17.56
CA THR A 74 2.40 11.55 17.66
C THR A 74 2.99 11.25 16.29
N ILE A 75 2.13 11.04 15.28
CA ILE A 75 2.56 10.83 13.89
C ILE A 75 3.21 12.07 13.30
N ALA A 76 2.60 13.25 13.48
CA ALA A 76 3.17 14.53 13.07
C ALA A 76 4.61 14.69 13.58
N ARG A 77 4.81 14.51 14.89
CA ARG A 77 6.15 14.58 15.52
C ARG A 77 7.12 13.51 15.04
N ALA A 78 6.62 12.34 14.64
CA ALA A 78 7.44 11.27 14.10
C ALA A 78 7.88 11.57 12.65
N LEU A 79 7.02 12.23 11.86
CA LEU A 79 7.34 12.69 10.51
C LEU A 79 8.36 13.84 10.54
N GLU A 80 8.20 14.82 11.43
CA GLU A 80 9.20 15.89 11.66
C GLU A 80 10.58 15.28 11.94
N LYS A 81 10.66 14.30 12.85
CA LYS A 81 11.92 13.60 13.14
C LYS A 81 12.53 12.86 11.95
N ILE A 82 11.74 12.49 10.94
CA ILE A 82 12.28 11.85 9.73
C ILE A 82 12.78 12.91 8.75
N TYR A 83 12.01 13.98 8.54
CA TYR A 83 12.30 14.98 7.51
C TYR A 83 13.27 16.09 7.96
N ASP A 84 13.35 16.34 9.27
CA ASP A 84 14.24 17.36 9.83
C ASP A 84 15.59 16.77 10.28
N ASP A 85 15.76 15.45 10.17
CA ASP A 85 17.02 14.78 10.48
C ASP A 85 18.00 14.88 9.29
N PRO A 86 19.15 15.58 9.45
CA PRO A 86 20.12 15.75 8.37
C PRO A 86 20.82 14.45 7.95
N GLU A 87 20.78 13.39 8.75
CA GLU A 87 21.33 12.08 8.39
C GLU A 87 20.38 11.28 7.48
N ILE A 88 19.12 11.69 7.39
CA ILE A 88 18.10 11.06 6.55
C ILE A 88 17.95 11.87 5.25
N PRO A 89 18.24 11.30 4.06
CA PRO A 89 18.19 12.02 2.79
C PRO A 89 16.76 12.28 2.27
N LEU A 90 15.74 11.97 3.07
CA LEU A 90 14.35 12.25 2.73
C LEU A 90 14.04 13.70 3.04
N VAL A 91 13.45 14.39 2.07
CA VAL A 91 12.92 15.75 2.27
C VAL A 91 11.40 15.75 2.19
N TRP A 92 10.77 16.82 2.65
CA TRP A 92 9.33 17.01 2.52
C TRP A 92 8.89 16.83 1.05
N PRO A 93 8.04 15.82 0.74
CA PRO A 93 7.71 15.47 -0.63
C PRO A 93 6.63 16.38 -1.20
N LYS A 94 6.39 16.36 -2.52
CA LYS A 94 5.22 17.04 -3.10
C LYS A 94 3.90 16.35 -2.70
N LEU A 95 3.94 15.03 -2.55
CA LEU A 95 2.79 14.20 -2.23
C LEU A 95 3.15 13.12 -1.21
N LEU A 96 2.39 13.06 -0.11
CA LEU A 96 2.41 11.97 0.85
C LEU A 96 1.17 11.10 0.68
N ILE A 97 1.35 9.82 0.39
CA ILE A 97 0.27 8.83 0.30
C ILE A 97 0.21 8.04 1.61
N THR A 98 -0.95 8.05 2.26
CA THR A 98 -1.21 7.33 3.51
C THR A 98 -2.43 6.45 3.37
N ASP A 99 -2.64 5.54 4.30
CA ASP A 99 -3.91 4.83 4.42
C ASP A 99 -5.04 5.77 4.93
N ARG A 100 -6.20 5.22 5.26
CA ARG A 100 -7.34 6.01 5.78
C ARG A 100 -7.32 6.13 7.30
N GLY A 101 -6.21 5.78 7.96
CA GLY A 101 -6.03 5.84 9.40
C GLY A 101 -6.33 7.22 9.97
N SER A 102 -6.96 7.26 11.15
CA SER A 102 -7.27 8.49 11.87
C SER A 102 -6.03 9.22 12.36
N GLU A 103 -4.93 8.49 12.57
CA GLU A 103 -3.62 8.99 12.96
C GLU A 103 -2.96 9.85 11.88
N PHE A 104 -3.43 9.80 10.64
CA PHE A 104 -2.94 10.67 9.57
C PHE A 104 -3.90 11.84 9.26
N LYS A 105 -4.88 12.13 10.13
CA LYS A 105 -5.86 13.21 9.97
C LYS A 105 -5.67 14.32 11.01
N GLY A 106 -6.17 15.53 10.81
CA GLY A 106 -6.06 16.61 11.81
C GLY A 106 -4.65 17.21 11.86
N GLU A 107 -3.94 17.08 12.99
CA GLU A 107 -2.60 17.66 13.18
C GLU A 107 -1.59 17.25 12.09
N CYS A 108 -1.61 15.99 11.66
CA CYS A 108 -0.79 15.51 10.55
C CYS A 108 -1.12 16.24 9.23
N GLU A 109 -2.40 16.56 8.98
CA GLU A 109 -2.81 17.30 7.77
C GLU A 109 -2.38 18.77 7.86
N VAL A 110 -2.45 19.37 9.05
CA VAL A 110 -1.92 20.72 9.33
C VAL A 110 -0.43 20.77 9.04
N LEU A 111 0.36 19.83 9.59
CA LEU A 111 1.79 19.73 9.34
C LEU A 111 2.11 19.58 7.84
N MET A 112 1.39 18.72 7.12
CA MET A 112 1.59 18.59 5.67
C MET A 112 1.34 19.92 4.94
N MET A 113 0.29 20.66 5.32
CA MET A 113 -0.02 21.95 4.71
C MET A 113 1.05 23.01 4.98
N GLU A 114 1.59 23.07 6.20
CA GLU A 114 2.68 24.00 6.57
C GLU A 114 3.94 23.79 5.70
N HIS A 115 4.23 22.54 5.35
CA HIS A 115 5.35 22.17 4.49
C HIS A 115 5.00 22.09 2.99
N ASN A 116 3.82 22.59 2.57
CA ASN A 116 3.32 22.53 1.19
C ASN A 116 3.24 21.12 0.59
N VAL A 117 3.06 20.11 1.43
CA VAL A 117 2.90 18.70 1.05
C VAL A 117 1.42 18.40 0.83
N LYS A 118 1.06 17.85 -0.33
CA LYS A 118 -0.29 17.31 -0.54
C LYS A 118 -0.41 15.96 0.16
N ILE A 119 -1.49 15.73 0.89
CA ILE A 119 -1.78 14.41 1.46
C ILE A 119 -2.88 13.70 0.66
N GLN A 120 -2.61 12.48 0.24
CA GLN A 120 -3.56 11.63 -0.45
C GLN A 120 -3.86 10.39 0.39
N LYS A 121 -5.15 10.12 0.60
CA LYS A 121 -5.62 8.91 1.26
C LYS A 121 -5.82 7.81 0.22
N ALA A 122 -5.18 6.67 0.44
CA ALA A 122 -5.31 5.51 -0.43
C ALA A 122 -6.79 5.07 -0.50
N LYS A 123 -7.27 4.88 -1.73
CA LYS A 123 -8.62 4.33 -1.98
C LYS A 123 -8.63 2.80 -2.03
N SER A 124 -7.46 2.18 -2.15
CA SER A 124 -7.30 0.72 -2.18
C SER A 124 -5.97 0.31 -1.55
N LYS A 125 -5.88 -0.94 -1.05
CA LYS A 125 -4.63 -1.51 -0.55
C LYS A 125 -3.51 -1.52 -1.60
N ARG A 126 -3.87 -1.69 -2.88
CA ARG A 126 -2.92 -1.69 -4.00
C ARG A 126 -2.13 -0.37 -4.09
N THR A 127 -2.75 0.74 -3.72
CA THR A 127 -2.10 2.05 -3.69
C THR A 127 -0.96 2.10 -2.66
N MET A 128 -1.04 1.33 -1.56
CA MET A 128 -0.02 1.29 -0.50
C MET A 128 1.01 0.17 -0.68
N GLY A 129 1.03 -0.49 -1.84
CA GLY A 129 1.79 -1.72 -2.03
C GLY A 129 3.31 -1.60 -1.83
N ILE A 130 3.89 -0.39 -1.95
CA ILE A 130 5.34 -0.19 -1.75
C ILE A 130 5.68 -0.24 -0.26
N VAL A 131 4.99 0.55 0.55
CA VAL A 131 5.23 0.56 2.00
C VAL A 131 4.75 -0.73 2.66
N GLU A 132 3.65 -1.35 2.19
CA GLU A 132 3.23 -2.67 2.67
C GLU A 132 4.29 -3.75 2.37
N ARG A 133 4.92 -3.72 1.20
CA ARG A 133 6.02 -4.63 0.86
C ARG A 133 7.25 -4.39 1.74
N TYR A 134 7.52 -3.13 2.05
CA TYR A 134 8.60 -2.77 2.97
C TYR A 134 8.31 -3.28 4.38
N ASN A 135 7.11 -3.04 4.93
CA ASN A 135 6.68 -3.53 6.24
C ASN A 135 6.91 -5.04 6.36
N ARG A 136 6.51 -5.81 5.34
CA ARG A 136 6.77 -7.26 5.31
C ARG A 136 8.27 -7.58 5.34
N THR A 137 9.07 -6.91 4.51
CA THR A 137 10.53 -7.11 4.46
C THR A 137 11.20 -6.77 5.81
N LEU A 138 10.73 -5.71 6.47
CA LEU A 138 11.25 -5.26 7.75
C LEU A 138 10.99 -6.31 8.84
N VAL A 139 9.76 -6.83 8.91
CA VAL A 139 9.39 -7.94 9.82
C VAL A 139 10.22 -9.19 9.51
N GLU A 140 10.30 -9.59 8.24
CA GLU A 140 11.07 -10.76 7.79
C GLU A 140 12.56 -10.68 8.14
N LYS A 141 13.14 -9.48 8.27
CA LYS A 141 14.55 -9.29 8.67
C LYS A 141 14.74 -9.09 10.17
N LEU A 142 13.79 -8.45 10.86
CA LEU A 142 13.89 -8.19 12.30
C LEU A 142 13.71 -9.45 13.15
N PHE A 143 12.71 -10.28 12.83
CA PHE A 143 12.27 -11.34 13.73
C PHE A 143 13.01 -12.67 13.65
N PRO A 144 13.67 -13.11 12.56
CA PRO A 144 14.37 -14.40 12.57
C PRO A 144 15.48 -14.51 13.63
N SER A 145 16.20 -13.41 13.88
CA SER A 145 17.21 -13.36 14.95
C SER A 145 16.59 -13.41 16.35
N GLN A 146 15.38 -12.87 16.50
CA GLN A 146 14.60 -12.94 17.74
C GLN A 146 14.01 -14.32 17.95
N ASP A 147 13.42 -14.93 16.91
CA ASP A 147 12.86 -16.28 16.95
C ASP A 147 13.94 -17.31 17.29
N ALA A 148 15.15 -17.18 16.74
CA ALA A 148 16.28 -18.03 17.10
C ALA A 148 16.73 -17.84 18.56
N SER A 149 16.79 -16.60 19.05
CA SER A 149 17.11 -16.28 20.44
C SER A 149 16.04 -16.80 21.41
N ASP A 150 14.76 -16.65 21.05
CA ASP A 150 13.60 -17.10 21.81
C ASP A 150 13.57 -18.63 21.89
N LEU A 151 13.85 -19.34 20.79
CA LEU A 151 13.97 -20.80 20.76
C LEU A 151 15.10 -21.31 21.66
N LEU A 152 16.24 -20.61 21.72
CA LEU A 152 17.37 -20.96 22.58
C LEU A 152 17.11 -20.60 24.06
N SER A 153 16.22 -19.63 24.32
CA SER A 153 15.93 -19.08 25.66
C SER A 153 14.57 -19.51 26.22
N LEU A 154 13.87 -20.47 25.57
CA LEU A 154 12.54 -20.95 25.97
C LEU A 154 12.42 -21.31 27.45
N HIS A 155 13.51 -21.87 28.02
CA HIS A 155 13.58 -22.29 29.43
C HIS A 155 13.60 -21.11 30.43
N LEU A 156 13.88 -19.89 29.97
CA LEU A 156 13.97 -18.68 30.79
C LEU A 156 12.67 -17.86 30.77
N ASN A 157 11.70 -18.23 29.93
CA ASN A 157 10.45 -17.49 29.71
C ASN A 157 10.67 -16.02 29.28
N ASP A 158 11.88 -15.70 28.79
CA ASP A 158 12.32 -14.38 28.41
C ASP A 158 12.27 -14.29 26.88
N ARG A 159 11.40 -13.43 26.34
CA ARG A 159 11.29 -13.21 24.89
C ARG A 159 12.14 -12.00 24.51
N SER A 160 13.11 -12.21 23.63
CA SER A 160 13.97 -11.19 23.05
C SER A 160 13.15 -10.26 22.14
N ARG A 161 12.65 -9.17 22.72
CA ARG A 161 11.86 -8.16 22.01
C ARG A 161 12.69 -7.01 21.46
N VAL A 162 13.98 -7.21 21.24
CA VAL A 162 15.00 -6.16 20.99
C VAL A 162 14.93 -5.61 19.55
N TRP A 163 13.74 -5.25 19.06
CA TRP A 163 13.58 -4.76 17.70
C TRP A 163 13.93 -3.28 17.58
N VAL A 164 13.72 -2.47 18.64
CA VAL A 164 14.02 -1.03 18.60
C VAL A 164 15.50 -0.78 18.41
N LYS A 165 16.35 -1.56 19.10
CA LYS A 165 17.81 -1.46 18.95
C LYS A 165 18.30 -1.96 17.58
N ASN A 166 17.65 -2.99 17.04
CA ASN A 166 18.06 -3.58 15.77
C ASN A 166 17.50 -2.82 14.56
N LEU A 167 16.47 -1.99 14.76
CA LEU A 167 15.78 -1.29 13.69
C LEU A 167 16.73 -0.46 12.80
N PRO A 168 17.61 0.41 13.32
CA PRO A 168 18.50 1.20 12.46
C PRO A 168 19.41 0.34 11.59
N LEU A 169 19.99 -0.73 12.16
CA LEU A 169 20.89 -1.66 11.46
C LEU A 169 20.19 -2.37 10.30
N ILE A 170 18.95 -2.81 10.52
CA ILE A 170 18.17 -3.50 9.48
C ILE A 170 17.72 -2.53 8.39
N VAL A 171 17.30 -1.32 8.76
CA VAL A 171 16.91 -0.28 7.78
C VAL A 171 18.09 0.09 6.91
N GLU A 172 19.27 0.28 7.51
CA GLU A 172 20.52 0.54 6.81
C GLU A 172 20.88 -0.59 5.84
N ASP A 173 20.83 -1.86 6.29
CA ASP A 173 21.07 -3.03 5.44
C ASP A 173 20.10 -3.09 4.24
N ILE A 174 18.81 -2.79 4.46
CA ILE A 174 17.80 -2.76 3.40
C ILE A 174 18.06 -1.61 2.41
N ASN A 175 18.53 -0.44 2.86
CA ASN A 175 18.82 0.71 2.01
C ASN A 175 20.13 0.56 1.22
N ASN A 176 21.07 -0.24 1.71
CA ASN A 176 22.31 -0.58 1.00
C ASN A 176 22.15 -1.79 0.06
N SER A 177 21.08 -2.57 0.21
CA SER A 177 20.80 -3.74 -0.63
C SER A 177 20.26 -3.35 -2.01
N ILE A 178 20.83 -3.95 -3.07
CA ILE A 178 20.36 -3.75 -4.46
C ILE A 178 18.90 -4.17 -4.59
N THR A 179 18.06 -3.27 -5.09
CA THR A 179 16.64 -3.53 -5.29
C THR A 179 16.37 -3.92 -6.75
N ARG A 180 15.87 -5.14 -6.98
CA ARG A 180 15.61 -5.72 -8.32
C ARG A 180 14.84 -4.81 -9.28
N GLN A 181 13.90 -4.00 -8.76
CA GLN A 181 13.07 -3.13 -9.59
C GLN A 181 13.84 -1.94 -10.17
N ILE A 182 14.78 -1.37 -9.43
CA ILE A 182 15.55 -0.19 -9.85
C ILE A 182 16.98 -0.55 -10.30
N GLY A 183 17.47 -1.75 -9.95
CA GLY A 183 18.78 -2.25 -10.36
C GLY A 183 19.97 -1.74 -9.54
N ILE A 184 19.74 -0.86 -8.57
CA ILE A 184 20.73 -0.24 -7.68
C ILE A 184 20.24 -0.26 -6.23
N SER A 185 21.09 0.17 -5.28
CA SER A 185 20.70 0.33 -3.88
C SER A 185 19.84 1.61 -3.69
N PRO A 186 18.87 1.60 -2.77
CA PRO A 186 18.11 2.81 -2.44
C PRO A 186 18.95 4.02 -2.01
N VAL A 187 20.06 3.80 -1.31
CA VAL A 187 20.99 4.87 -0.90
C VAL A 187 21.68 5.54 -2.09
N GLU A 188 22.01 4.79 -3.14
CA GLU A 188 22.52 5.39 -4.39
C GLU A 188 21.40 6.02 -5.22
N ALA A 189 20.18 5.49 -5.13
CA ALA A 189 19.05 5.92 -5.92
C ALA A 189 18.48 7.27 -5.46
N ILE A 190 18.47 7.54 -4.16
CA ILE A 190 17.93 8.81 -3.59
C ILE A 190 18.73 10.03 -4.04
N GLU A 191 20.02 9.85 -4.36
CA GLU A 191 20.91 10.92 -4.84
C GLU A 191 20.76 11.21 -6.35
N LYS A 192 20.05 10.36 -7.10
CA LYS A 192 19.89 10.54 -8.54
C LYS A 192 18.84 11.59 -8.85
N LYS A 193 19.00 12.26 -9.99
CA LYS A 193 17.96 13.16 -10.52
C LYS A 193 16.72 12.39 -10.97
N GLU A 194 16.93 11.18 -11.49
CA GLU A 194 15.87 10.33 -12.02
C GLU A 194 16.22 8.85 -11.79
N VAL A 195 15.22 8.06 -11.40
CA VAL A 195 15.30 6.62 -11.16
C VAL A 195 14.19 5.93 -11.94
N ILE A 196 14.59 5.07 -12.88
CA ILE A 196 13.64 4.30 -13.69
C ILE A 196 13.42 2.94 -13.04
N ALA A 197 12.18 2.68 -12.62
CA ALA A 197 11.80 1.41 -12.02
C ALA A 197 11.16 0.47 -13.05
N LYS A 198 11.54 -0.81 -13.01
CA LYS A 198 10.85 -1.90 -13.68
C LYS A 198 9.52 -2.19 -12.98
N PRO A 199 8.47 -2.58 -13.73
CA PRO A 199 7.22 -3.02 -13.15
C PRO A 199 7.44 -4.25 -12.25
N SER A 200 6.65 -4.36 -11.19
CA SER A 200 6.74 -5.46 -10.21
C SER A 200 6.36 -6.83 -10.78
N TYR A 201 5.46 -6.84 -11.77
CA TYR A 201 5.00 -8.02 -12.49
C TYR A 201 5.40 -7.91 -13.96
N SER A 202 5.91 -9.00 -14.53
CA SER A 202 6.02 -9.14 -15.99
C SER A 202 4.63 -9.00 -16.62
N ARG A 203 4.57 -8.37 -17.79
CA ARG A 203 3.33 -8.14 -18.53
C ARG A 203 3.52 -8.63 -19.96
N ASP A 204 2.49 -9.27 -20.47
CA ASP A 204 2.34 -9.57 -21.89
C ASP A 204 1.22 -8.66 -22.44
N GLY A 205 1.46 -8.04 -23.60
CA GLY A 205 0.47 -7.21 -24.30
C GLY A 205 0.75 -5.71 -24.32
N PRO A 206 -0.04 -4.95 -25.10
CA PRO A 206 0.10 -3.51 -25.25
C PRO A 206 -0.34 -2.74 -23.99
N LEU A 207 0.15 -1.50 -23.80
CA LEU A 207 -0.11 -0.69 -22.61
C LEU A 207 -0.42 0.77 -22.97
N GLY A 208 -1.18 1.42 -22.10
CA GLY A 208 -1.45 2.84 -22.18
C GLY A 208 -2.13 3.19 -23.50
N PHE A 209 -1.45 3.96 -24.34
CA PHE A 209 -1.99 4.37 -25.63
C PHE A 209 -2.15 3.22 -26.63
N ASP A 210 -1.41 2.13 -26.45
CA ASP A 210 -1.48 0.97 -27.33
C ASP A 210 -2.55 -0.05 -26.85
N GLU A 211 -3.07 0.09 -25.62
CA GLU A 211 -4.08 -0.80 -25.07
C GLU A 211 -5.46 -0.51 -25.69
N GLU A 212 -6.17 -1.55 -26.15
CA GLU A 212 -7.53 -1.41 -26.66
C GLU A 212 -8.48 -1.01 -25.52
N LYS A 213 -8.92 0.24 -25.56
CA LYS A 213 -9.82 0.82 -24.58
C LYS A 213 -11.26 0.32 -24.76
N LEU A 214 -11.93 -0.03 -23.67
CA LEU A 214 -13.37 -0.29 -23.69
C LEU A 214 -14.16 0.97 -24.07
N SER A 215 -15.15 0.82 -24.94
CA SER A 215 -16.14 1.87 -25.20
C SER A 215 -16.91 2.21 -23.92
N SER A 216 -17.31 3.46 -23.75
CA SER A 216 -18.17 3.90 -22.64
C SER A 216 -19.54 3.21 -22.64
N ASP A 217 -20.00 2.78 -23.82
CA ASP A 217 -21.37 2.31 -24.02
C ASP A 217 -21.56 0.83 -23.67
N VAL A 218 -20.50 0.16 -23.20
CA VAL A 218 -20.56 -1.26 -22.84
C VAL A 218 -20.91 -1.43 -21.36
N LEU A 219 -21.78 -2.41 -21.10
CA LEU A 219 -22.13 -2.85 -19.76
C LEU A 219 -21.07 -3.79 -19.22
N VAL A 220 -20.67 -3.61 -17.96
CA VAL A 220 -19.63 -4.44 -17.33
C VAL A 220 -20.04 -5.00 -15.97
N ARG A 221 -19.44 -6.14 -15.63
CA ARG A 221 -19.32 -6.64 -14.26
C ARG A 221 -17.89 -6.54 -13.82
N TYR A 222 -17.67 -6.21 -12.55
CA TYR A 222 -16.31 -6.14 -12.01
C TYR A 222 -15.94 -7.40 -11.22
N LEU A 223 -14.64 -7.66 -11.13
CA LEU A 223 -14.11 -8.80 -10.39
C LEU A 223 -14.16 -8.57 -8.86
N LEU A 224 -14.81 -9.50 -8.14
CA LEU A 224 -14.96 -9.44 -6.68
C LEU A 224 -13.66 -9.83 -5.96
N TYR A 225 -13.24 -9.02 -4.99
CA TYR A 225 -12.17 -9.31 -4.03
C TYR A 225 -12.69 -10.05 -2.80
N PRO A 226 -11.82 -10.71 -2.02
CA PRO A 226 -12.22 -11.34 -0.76
C PRO A 226 -12.92 -10.39 0.21
N GLY A 227 -12.55 -9.10 0.20
CA GLY A 227 -13.21 -8.07 1.02
C GLY A 227 -14.58 -7.63 0.52
N ASP A 228 -14.94 -7.97 -0.71
CA ASP A 228 -16.27 -7.71 -1.29
C ASP A 228 -17.26 -8.85 -0.94
N LEU A 229 -16.79 -9.91 -0.28
CA LEU A 229 -17.57 -11.10 0.06
C LEU A 229 -17.90 -11.13 1.55
N GLU A 230 -19.10 -11.61 1.87
CA GLU A 230 -19.57 -11.72 3.25
C GLU A 230 -18.67 -12.67 4.07
N GLY A 231 -18.07 -12.14 5.15
CA GLY A 231 -17.12 -12.88 6.00
C GLY A 231 -15.65 -12.85 5.56
N GLY A 232 -15.28 -12.09 4.52
CA GLY A 232 -13.90 -11.71 4.19
C GLY A 232 -12.97 -12.83 3.67
N ARG A 233 -13.35 -14.10 3.82
CA ARG A 233 -12.66 -15.27 3.26
C ARG A 233 -13.52 -15.90 2.17
N ARG A 234 -12.92 -16.09 1.00
CA ARG A 234 -13.55 -16.72 -0.16
C ARG A 234 -13.82 -18.20 0.10
N ARG A 235 -15.05 -18.63 -0.17
CA ARG A 235 -15.51 -20.02 -0.19
C ARG A 235 -15.61 -20.51 -1.64
N ALA A 236 -15.60 -21.83 -1.82
CA ALA A 236 -15.67 -22.43 -3.16
C ALA A 236 -16.95 -22.05 -3.94
N GLY A 237 -18.03 -21.71 -3.24
CA GLY A 237 -19.32 -21.31 -3.84
C GLY A 237 -19.45 -19.83 -4.16
N ASP A 238 -18.47 -18.98 -3.80
CA ASP A 238 -18.60 -17.53 -3.97
C ASP A 238 -18.48 -17.12 -5.43
N LEU A 239 -19.29 -16.12 -5.83
CA LEU A 239 -19.24 -15.57 -7.18
C LEU A 239 -17.88 -14.94 -7.48
N ASN A 240 -17.42 -15.09 -8.71
CA ASN A 240 -16.18 -14.47 -9.17
C ASN A 240 -16.35 -13.00 -9.55
N TRP A 241 -17.54 -12.62 -9.99
CA TRP A 241 -17.88 -11.32 -10.58
C TRP A 241 -19.07 -10.72 -9.85
N SER A 242 -19.22 -9.40 -9.89
CA SER A 242 -20.36 -8.69 -9.31
C SER A 242 -21.69 -9.25 -9.84
N SER A 243 -22.71 -9.26 -8.98
CA SER A 243 -24.07 -9.61 -9.39
C SER A 243 -24.68 -8.50 -10.25
N HIS A 244 -24.43 -7.25 -9.87
CA HIS A 244 -24.91 -6.05 -10.56
C HIS A 244 -24.07 -5.72 -11.79
N ILE A 245 -24.73 -5.03 -12.73
CA ILE A 245 -24.17 -4.49 -13.95
C ILE A 245 -23.83 -3.02 -13.70
N TYR A 246 -22.77 -2.54 -14.32
CA TYR A 246 -22.26 -1.19 -14.17
C TYR A 246 -21.95 -0.57 -15.54
N HIS A 247 -22.00 0.77 -15.59
CA HIS A 247 -21.55 1.59 -16.71
C HIS A 247 -20.12 2.07 -16.48
N ILE A 248 -19.40 2.35 -17.57
CA ILE A 248 -18.08 2.97 -17.50
C ILE A 248 -18.28 4.49 -17.47
N LEU A 249 -18.06 5.09 -16.30
CA LEU A 249 -18.16 6.54 -16.10
C LEU A 249 -16.98 7.28 -16.71
N GLU A 250 -15.77 6.85 -16.37
CA GLU A 250 -14.54 7.49 -16.81
C GLU A 250 -13.46 6.45 -17.08
N SER A 251 -12.53 6.78 -17.98
CA SER A 251 -11.31 6.01 -18.18
C SER A 251 -10.09 6.93 -18.21
N MET A 252 -8.98 6.49 -17.63
CA MET A 252 -7.70 7.19 -17.64
C MET A 252 -6.66 6.37 -18.37
N VAL A 253 -6.02 6.98 -19.38
CA VAL A 253 -4.93 6.39 -20.13
C VAL A 253 -3.64 7.11 -19.77
N GLN A 254 -2.59 6.35 -19.44
CA GLN A 254 -1.25 6.88 -19.20
C GLN A 254 -0.22 5.99 -19.92
N LYS A 255 0.84 6.61 -20.42
CA LYS A 255 1.94 5.87 -21.06
C LYS A 255 2.51 4.83 -20.08
N ASN A 256 2.69 3.60 -20.57
CA ASN A 256 3.23 2.48 -19.79
C ASN A 256 2.42 2.07 -18.54
N GLN A 257 1.14 2.46 -18.45
CA GLN A 257 0.21 2.04 -17.40
C GLN A 257 -0.99 1.33 -18.02
N PRO A 258 -1.63 0.39 -17.31
CA PRO A 258 -2.90 -0.15 -17.77
C PRO A 258 -3.96 0.94 -17.76
N VAL A 259 -4.92 0.87 -18.68
CA VAL A 259 -6.07 1.77 -18.67
C VAL A 259 -6.88 1.54 -17.39
N LEU A 260 -7.17 2.63 -16.69
CA LEU A 260 -7.98 2.60 -15.48
C LEU A 260 -9.40 3.03 -15.81
N TYR A 261 -10.39 2.32 -15.27
CA TYR A 261 -11.81 2.56 -15.46
C TYR A 261 -12.48 2.84 -14.12
N TRP A 262 -13.36 3.83 -14.07
CA TRP A 262 -14.27 4.10 -12.95
C TRP A 262 -15.67 3.69 -13.37
N LEU A 263 -16.38 3.03 -12.45
CA LEU A 263 -17.67 2.44 -12.71
C LEU A 263 -18.76 3.10 -11.86
N GLU A 264 -19.97 3.11 -12.40
CA GLU A 264 -21.17 3.64 -11.78
C GLU A 264 -22.34 2.67 -12.03
N ASP A 265 -23.23 2.50 -11.06
CA ASP A 265 -24.45 1.71 -11.24
C ASP A 265 -25.61 2.56 -11.76
N ASP A 266 -26.77 1.93 -12.01
CA ASP A 266 -27.96 2.61 -12.53
C ASP A 266 -28.54 3.67 -11.56
N ASP A 267 -28.11 3.67 -10.30
CA ASP A 267 -28.54 4.60 -9.24
C ASP A 267 -27.50 5.74 -9.04
N ASP A 268 -26.62 5.97 -10.01
CA ASP A 268 -25.53 6.96 -9.98
C ASP A 268 -24.56 6.77 -8.78
N ASN A 269 -24.41 5.54 -8.28
CA ASN A 269 -23.44 5.25 -7.22
C ASN A 269 -22.10 4.80 -7.81
N GLY A 270 -21.18 5.76 -7.93
CA GLY A 270 -19.80 5.51 -8.32
C GLY A 270 -19.03 4.62 -7.32
N LEU A 271 -18.36 3.59 -7.82
CA LEU A 271 -17.46 2.77 -7.01
C LEU A 271 -16.22 3.59 -6.59
N GLN A 272 -15.80 3.45 -5.32
CA GLN A 272 -14.68 4.23 -4.77
C GLN A 272 -13.30 3.88 -5.34
N ARG A 273 -13.19 2.88 -6.22
CA ARG A 273 -11.90 2.41 -6.76
C ARG A 273 -11.97 2.30 -8.28
N SER A 274 -10.80 2.41 -8.91
CA SER A 274 -10.63 2.11 -10.33
C SER A 274 -10.35 0.64 -10.58
N PHE A 275 -10.57 0.23 -11.82
CA PHE A 275 -10.43 -1.13 -12.33
C PHE A 275 -9.54 -1.13 -13.57
N VAL A 276 -8.81 -2.22 -13.81
CA VAL A 276 -8.17 -2.47 -15.11
C VAL A 276 -9.07 -3.30 -16.02
N ARG A 277 -8.77 -3.36 -17.32
CA ARG A 277 -9.53 -4.09 -18.32
C ARG A 277 -9.86 -5.54 -17.93
N GLU A 278 -8.90 -6.26 -17.34
CA GLU A 278 -9.00 -7.66 -16.93
C GLU A 278 -9.88 -7.84 -15.69
N GLU A 279 -10.12 -6.78 -14.92
CA GLU A 279 -11.06 -6.78 -13.82
C GLU A 279 -12.49 -6.51 -14.27
N LEU A 280 -12.71 -6.28 -15.58
CA LEU A 280 -14.00 -5.99 -16.17
C LEU A 280 -14.41 -7.08 -17.15
N MET A 281 -15.59 -7.64 -16.91
CA MET A 281 -16.27 -8.54 -17.83
C MET A 281 -17.32 -7.75 -18.60
N VAL A 282 -17.11 -7.57 -19.89
CA VAL A 282 -18.12 -6.98 -20.78
C VAL A 282 -19.30 -7.93 -20.89
N ILE A 283 -20.50 -7.39 -20.73
CA ILE A 283 -21.76 -8.10 -20.82
C ILE A 283 -22.34 -7.83 -22.21
N PRO A 284 -22.50 -8.87 -23.05
CA PRO A 284 -23.24 -8.75 -24.30
C PRO A 284 -24.67 -8.25 -24.06
N PHE A 285 -25.18 -7.39 -24.95
CA PHE A 285 -26.55 -6.84 -24.85
C PHE A 285 -27.64 -7.92 -24.86
N ASP A 286 -27.35 -9.12 -25.38
CA ASP A 286 -28.24 -10.28 -25.44
C ASP A 286 -28.10 -11.23 -24.24
N THR A 287 -27.42 -10.81 -23.16
CA THR A 287 -27.27 -11.65 -21.97
C THR A 287 -28.59 -11.78 -21.21
N GLU A 288 -29.22 -12.96 -21.30
CA GLU A 288 -30.41 -13.29 -20.53
C GLU A 288 -30.06 -13.73 -19.09
N LEU A 289 -30.89 -13.31 -18.13
CA LEU A 289 -30.79 -13.80 -16.75
C LEU A 289 -31.25 -15.26 -16.67
N PRO A 290 -30.72 -16.05 -15.71
CA PRO A 290 -31.21 -17.40 -15.48
C PRO A 290 -32.71 -17.40 -15.25
N PRO A 291 -33.45 -18.37 -15.81
CA PRO A 291 -34.90 -18.39 -15.71
C PRO A 291 -35.36 -18.55 -14.25
N GLN A 292 -36.47 -17.87 -13.91
CA GLN A 292 -36.99 -17.75 -12.55
C GLN A 292 -37.23 -19.11 -11.86
N TRP A 293 -37.51 -20.18 -12.62
CA TRP A 293 -37.80 -21.51 -12.08
C TRP A 293 -36.62 -22.11 -11.29
N ILE A 294 -35.39 -21.60 -11.49
CA ILE A 294 -34.21 -21.97 -10.71
C ILE A 294 -34.36 -21.55 -9.23
N LEU A 295 -35.16 -20.53 -8.93
CA LEU A 295 -35.41 -20.02 -7.57
C LEU A 295 -36.49 -20.81 -6.82
N THR A 296 -37.33 -21.55 -7.55
CA THR A 296 -38.35 -22.44 -6.99
C THR A 296 -37.78 -23.84 -6.77
N LYS A 297 -37.22 -24.07 -5.59
CA LYS A 297 -36.94 -25.40 -5.04
C LYS A 297 -37.49 -25.51 -3.63
#